data_AF-A0A3D0YIB1-F1
#
_entry.id   AF-A0A3D0YIB1-F1
#
_cell.length_a   1.000
_cell.length_b   1.000
_cell.length_c   1.000
_cell.angle_alpha   90.00
_cell.angle_beta   90.00
_cell.angle_gamma   90.00
#
_symmetry.space_group_name_H-M   'P 1'
#
loop_
_entity.id
_entity.type
_entity.pdbx_description
1 polymer ?
#
loop_
_entity_poly.entity_id
_entity_poly.type
_entity_poly.pdbx_seq_one_letter_code
_entity_poly.pdbx_strand_id
1 'polypeptide(L)'
;MDNKRLVNTEKFNTDIEHWAVSTRNRMIRRAPVGFKSARDEDKLIGTRSFVNLNRDGEASNVKFLIPRHGVFVHYGVGRGWIRQGNTIVRGSLTASAKRSKRKNRRVHLLPVGGEGRKPVDWFDIEIRQGINQLANIAQEYYGDKAMHAVLDKTNRFLIER
;
A
#
# COMPACT_ATOMS: atom_id res chain seq x y z
N MET A 1 -28.75 -1.93 -34.27
CA MET A 1 -28.76 -2.98 -33.22
C MET A 1 -27.47 -2.85 -32.43
N ASP A 2 -27.50 -1.98 -31.42
CA ASP A 2 -26.35 -1.49 -30.64
C ASP A 2 -25.86 -2.49 -29.59
N ASN A 3 -25.45 -3.69 -30.02
CA ASN A 3 -24.83 -4.71 -29.17
C ASN A 3 -23.31 -4.55 -29.06
N LYS A 4 -22.84 -3.30 -29.18
CA LYS A 4 -21.44 -2.87 -28.95
C LYS A 4 -21.32 -2.11 -27.63
N ARG A 5 -22.12 -2.46 -26.61
CA ARG A 5 -21.80 -2.04 -25.24
C ARG A 5 -20.52 -2.78 -24.86
N LEU A 6 -19.44 -2.11 -25.20
CA LEU A 6 -18.04 -2.41 -25.02
C LEU A 6 -17.86 -3.23 -23.74
N VAL A 7 -17.05 -4.30 -23.82
CA VAL A 7 -16.29 -4.79 -22.66
C VAL A 7 -15.88 -3.54 -21.88
N ASN A 8 -16.44 -3.35 -20.67
CA ASN A 8 -16.54 -2.01 -20.09
C ASN A 8 -15.20 -1.59 -19.48
N THR A 9 -14.24 -1.24 -20.35
CA THR A 9 -12.87 -0.86 -20.00
C THR A 9 -12.87 0.37 -19.10
N GLU A 10 -13.80 1.30 -19.30
CA GLU A 10 -13.93 2.48 -18.45
C GLU A 10 -14.35 2.11 -17.02
N LYS A 11 -15.36 1.23 -16.87
CA LYS A 11 -15.75 0.69 -15.56
C LYS A 11 -14.59 -0.06 -14.91
N PHE A 12 -13.91 -0.93 -15.65
CA PHE A 12 -12.75 -1.68 -15.15
C PHE A 12 -11.64 -0.76 -14.63
N ASN A 13 -11.28 0.28 -15.40
CA ASN A 13 -10.28 1.25 -15.00
C ASN A 13 -10.72 2.03 -13.74
N THR A 14 -11.99 2.43 -13.68
CA THR A 14 -12.58 3.15 -12.55
C THR A 14 -12.58 2.27 -11.29
N ASP A 15 -12.95 1.00 -11.41
CA ASP A 15 -12.99 0.05 -10.30
C ASP A 15 -11.57 -0.22 -9.76
N ILE A 16 -10.57 -0.32 -10.63
CA ILE A 16 -9.16 -0.43 -10.22
C ILE A 16 -8.68 0.85 -9.55
N GLU A 17 -9.06 2.03 -10.05
CA GLU A 17 -8.70 3.30 -9.43
C GLU A 17 -9.32 3.44 -8.03
N HIS A 18 -10.60 3.12 -7.90
CA HIS A 18 -11.30 3.09 -6.61
C HIS A 18 -10.64 2.10 -5.64
N TRP A 19 -10.29 0.90 -6.10
CA TRP A 19 -9.56 -0.06 -5.29
C TRP A 19 -8.20 0.49 -4.83
N ALA A 20 -7.44 1.11 -5.73
CA ALA A 20 -6.13 1.67 -5.44
C ALA A 20 -6.21 2.81 -4.41
N VAL A 21 -7.15 3.74 -4.59
CA VAL A 21 -7.40 4.86 -3.67
C VAL A 21 -7.89 4.36 -2.31
N SER A 22 -8.83 3.40 -2.29
CA SER A 22 -9.34 2.81 -1.05
C SER A 22 -8.23 2.12 -0.26
N THR A 23 -7.41 1.31 -0.94
CA THR A 23 -6.27 0.61 -0.34
C THR A 23 -5.25 1.61 0.20
N ARG A 24 -4.90 2.63 -0.58
CA ARG A 24 -4.03 3.74 -0.14
C ARG A 24 -4.58 4.43 1.11
N ASN A 25 -5.87 4.73 1.17
CA ASN A 25 -6.48 5.40 2.33
C ASN A 25 -6.42 4.52 3.59
N ARG A 26 -6.62 3.20 3.46
CA ARG A 26 -6.45 2.27 4.58
C ARG A 26 -4.98 2.20 5.04
N MET A 27 -4.04 2.15 4.11
CA MET A 27 -2.60 2.23 4.43
C MET A 27 -2.28 3.49 5.22
N ILE A 28 -2.73 4.67 4.77
CA ILE A 28 -2.46 5.95 5.44
C ILE A 28 -3.05 5.96 6.86
N ARG A 29 -4.26 5.41 7.06
CA ARG A 29 -4.89 5.33 8.39
C ARG A 29 -4.10 4.43 9.35
N ARG A 30 -3.50 3.37 8.84
CA ARG A 30 -2.67 2.43 9.61
C ARG A 30 -1.22 2.90 9.75
N ALA A 31 -0.81 3.85 8.91
CA ALA A 31 0.55 4.35 8.89
C ALA A 31 0.92 4.93 10.27
N PRO A 32 2.16 4.69 10.73
CA PRO A 32 2.68 5.38 11.90
C PRO A 32 2.67 6.89 11.70
N VAL A 33 2.48 7.67 12.74
CA VAL A 33 2.68 9.13 12.71
C VAL A 33 4.16 9.38 12.96
N GLY A 34 4.94 9.46 11.89
CA GLY A 34 6.39 9.59 11.94
C GLY A 34 6.86 11.04 11.91
N PHE A 35 7.51 11.46 13.01
CA PHE A 35 8.26 12.71 13.22
C PHE A 35 7.43 13.97 13.55
N LYS A 36 7.26 14.26 14.86
CA LYS A 36 7.05 15.62 15.37
C LYS A 36 8.32 16.46 15.21
N SER A 37 8.73 16.71 13.97
CA SER A 37 9.73 17.74 13.67
C SER A 37 8.96 18.85 12.98
N ALA A 38 8.99 20.06 13.55
CA ALA A 38 8.25 21.25 13.10
C ALA A 38 8.54 21.69 11.64
N ARG A 39 9.40 20.97 10.90
CA ARG A 39 9.68 21.16 9.47
C ARG A 39 9.14 20.06 8.56
N ASP A 40 8.63 18.95 9.11
CA ASP A 40 8.42 17.68 8.40
C ASP A 40 7.17 16.90 8.86
N GLU A 41 6.13 17.60 9.33
CA GLU A 41 4.98 16.99 10.01
C GLU A 41 4.10 16.06 9.13
N ASP A 42 4.36 15.94 7.83
CA ASP A 42 3.42 15.35 6.86
C ASP A 42 3.98 14.17 6.04
N LYS A 43 5.18 13.67 6.40
CA LYS A 43 5.97 12.78 5.53
C LYS A 43 5.39 11.39 5.24
N LEU A 44 4.29 10.97 5.86
CA LEU A 44 3.62 9.69 5.57
C LEU A 44 2.27 9.87 4.86
N ILE A 45 1.69 11.08 4.94
CA ILE A 45 0.48 11.52 4.25
C ILE A 45 0.74 11.68 2.73
N GLY A 46 2.00 11.82 2.33
CA GLY A 46 2.43 11.84 0.94
C GLY A 46 2.35 10.51 0.17
N THR A 47 1.82 9.44 0.77
CA THR A 47 1.61 8.18 0.03
C THR A 47 0.64 8.43 -1.11
N ARG A 48 0.97 8.06 -2.36
CA ARG A 48 0.10 8.24 -3.54
C ARG A 48 -0.12 6.91 -4.25
N SER A 49 -1.29 6.73 -4.82
CA SER A 49 -1.62 5.60 -5.69
C SER A 49 -1.72 6.06 -7.13
N PHE A 50 -1.22 5.25 -8.06
CA PHE A 50 -1.29 5.51 -9.50
C PHE A 50 -1.73 4.25 -10.23
N VAL A 51 -2.60 4.40 -11.21
CA VAL A 51 -2.99 3.32 -12.13
C VAL A 51 -2.42 3.67 -13.50
N ASN A 52 -1.60 2.78 -14.07
CA ASN A 52 -1.09 2.97 -15.42
C ASN A 52 -1.93 2.17 -16.41
N LEU A 53 -2.22 2.76 -17.56
CA LEU A 53 -2.95 2.11 -18.64
C LEU A 53 -1.98 1.46 -19.64
N ASN A 54 -2.40 0.34 -20.24
CA ASN A 54 -1.76 -0.29 -21.39
C ASN A 54 -2.04 0.50 -22.69
N ARG A 55 -1.40 0.09 -23.79
CA ARG A 55 -1.65 0.66 -25.12
C ARG A 55 -3.12 0.58 -25.55
N ASP A 56 -3.82 -0.45 -25.08
CA ASP A 56 -5.23 -0.69 -25.37
C ASP A 56 -6.17 0.11 -24.44
N GLY A 57 -5.63 0.96 -23.56
CA GLY A 57 -6.40 1.76 -22.60
C GLY A 57 -6.82 1.01 -21.34
N GLU A 58 -6.47 -0.27 -21.19
CA GLU A 58 -6.80 -1.10 -20.02
C GLU A 58 -5.80 -0.90 -18.88
N ALA A 59 -6.28 -0.80 -17.64
CA ALA A 59 -5.43 -0.72 -16.47
C ALA A 59 -4.47 -1.93 -16.37
N SER A 60 -3.19 -1.63 -16.23
CA SER A 60 -2.09 -2.60 -16.35
C SER A 60 -1.40 -2.88 -15.03
N ASN A 61 -1.12 -1.83 -14.27
CA ASN A 61 -0.43 -1.93 -12.99
C ASN A 61 -0.82 -0.78 -12.08
N VAL A 62 -0.83 -1.07 -10.79
CA VAL A 62 -1.04 -0.10 -9.72
C VAL A 62 0.28 0.13 -8.99
N LYS A 63 0.65 1.40 -8.80
CA LYS A 63 1.87 1.80 -8.09
C LYS A 63 1.51 2.57 -6.83
N PHE A 64 2.17 2.23 -5.73
CA PHE A 64 2.10 3.00 -4.49
C PHE A 64 3.44 3.71 -4.28
N LEU A 65 3.42 5.04 -4.26
CA LEU A 65 4.58 5.85 -3.91
C LEU A 65 4.60 6.00 -2.39
N ILE A 66 5.46 5.25 -1.73
CA ILE A 66 5.61 5.28 -0.27
C ILE A 66 6.82 6.15 0.09
N PRO A 67 6.68 7.15 0.97
CA PRO A 67 7.80 7.96 1.43
C PRO A 67 8.88 7.11 2.11
N ARG A 68 10.16 7.46 1.90
CA ARG A 68 11.33 6.73 2.45
C ARG A 68 11.21 6.41 3.94
N HIS A 69 10.67 7.34 4.72
CA HIS A 69 10.49 7.17 6.15
C HIS A 69 9.42 6.12 6.50
N GLY A 70 8.41 5.90 5.64
CA GLY A 70 7.40 4.86 5.82
C GLY A 70 7.96 3.45 5.65
N VAL A 71 8.87 3.29 4.68
CA VAL A 71 9.64 2.05 4.50
C VAL A 71 10.49 1.76 5.73
N PHE A 72 11.14 2.79 6.29
CA PHE A 72 11.96 2.64 7.50
C PHE A 72 11.15 2.17 8.72
N VAL A 73 9.90 2.59 8.88
CA VAL A 73 9.07 2.09 9.98
C VAL A 73 8.58 0.67 9.73
N HIS A 74 8.32 0.32 8.47
CA HIS A 74 7.86 -1.02 8.12
C HIS A 74 8.85 -2.09 8.59
N TYR A 75 10.14 -1.90 8.31
CA TYR A 75 11.20 -2.84 8.70
C TYR A 75 11.71 -2.66 10.14
N GLY A 76 11.27 -1.61 10.85
CA GLY A 76 11.67 -1.31 12.21
C GLY A 76 12.67 -0.16 12.28
N VAL A 77 12.46 0.71 13.28
CA VAL A 77 13.23 1.94 13.41
C VAL A 77 14.71 1.67 13.72
N GLY A 78 15.59 2.36 13.00
CA GLY A 78 17.04 2.24 13.08
C GLY A 78 17.69 2.77 14.37
N ARG A 79 19.02 2.74 14.40
CA ARG A 79 19.81 3.05 15.61
C ARG A 79 19.56 4.49 16.08
N GLY A 80 19.17 4.65 17.35
CA GLY A 80 18.88 5.97 17.92
C GLY A 80 17.39 6.29 18.09
N TRP A 81 16.51 5.49 17.49
CA TRP A 81 15.07 5.71 17.47
C TRP A 81 14.34 4.54 18.11
N ILE A 82 13.17 4.83 18.69
CA ILE A 82 12.24 3.85 19.25
C ILE A 82 10.82 4.23 18.81
N ARG A 83 9.96 3.21 18.70
CA ARG A 83 8.53 3.42 18.46
C ARG A 83 7.79 3.46 19.80
N GLN A 84 6.84 4.38 19.95
CA GLN A 84 5.92 4.45 21.08
C GLN A 84 4.49 4.54 20.54
N GLY A 85 3.76 3.42 20.58
CA GLY A 85 2.44 3.33 19.95
C GLY A 85 2.55 3.59 18.45
N ASN A 86 1.87 4.62 17.94
CA ASN A 86 1.96 5.00 16.52
C ASN A 86 3.03 6.08 16.23
N THR A 87 3.80 6.53 17.23
CA THR A 87 4.76 7.63 17.07
C THR A 87 6.21 7.13 17.08
N ILE A 88 7.07 7.74 16.24
CA ILE A 88 8.53 7.51 16.29
C ILE A 88 9.18 8.61 17.15
N VAL A 89 9.97 8.22 18.15
CA VAL A 89 10.67 9.15 19.05
C VAL A 89 12.15 8.79 19.16
N ARG A 90 12.99 9.77 19.49
CA ARG A 90 14.41 9.53 19.73
C ARG A 90 14.56 8.73 21.03
N GLY A 91 15.21 7.58 20.96
CA GLY A 91 15.49 6.76 22.13
C GLY A 91 16.41 7.53 23.08
N SER A 92 16.12 7.49 24.38
CA SER A 92 16.99 8.04 25.42
C SER A 92 17.51 6.91 26.31
N LEU A 93 18.67 7.12 26.93
CA LEU A 93 19.17 6.16 27.93
C LEU A 93 18.46 6.36 29.25
N THR A 94 17.96 5.27 29.83
CA THR A 94 17.55 5.23 31.23
C THR A 94 18.70 5.66 32.15
N ALA A 95 18.40 6.26 33.30
CA ALA A 95 19.41 6.78 34.23
C ALA A 95 20.45 5.72 34.68
N SER A 96 20.00 4.48 34.86
CA SER A 96 20.83 3.31 35.15
C SER A 96 21.81 2.97 34.00
N ALA A 97 21.35 3.06 32.75
CA ALA A 97 22.19 2.86 31.56
C ALA A 97 23.19 4.02 31.36
N LYS A 98 22.83 5.26 31.74
CA LYS A 98 23.77 6.40 31.74
C LYS A 98 24.94 6.17 32.70
N ARG A 99 24.69 5.58 33.87
CA ARG A 99 25.73 5.19 34.85
C ARG A 99 26.67 4.10 34.28
N SER A 100 26.12 3.10 33.60
CA SER A 100 26.90 2.02 32.94
C SER A 100 27.74 2.51 31.74
N LYS A 101 27.29 3.55 31.02
CA LYS A 101 28.00 4.15 29.88
C LYS A 101 29.39 4.69 30.22
N ARG A 102 29.62 5.08 31.48
CA ARG A 102 30.94 5.49 31.99
C ARG A 102 31.91 4.31 32.15
N LYS A 103 31.42 3.06 32.18
CA LYS A 103 32.21 1.85 32.44
C LYS A 103 32.32 0.92 31.22
N ASN A 104 31.40 0.94 30.25
CA ASN A 104 31.51 0.09 29.05
C ASN A 104 30.82 0.66 27.79
N ARG A 105 31.50 0.55 26.63
CA ARG A 105 31.28 1.37 25.42
C ARG A 105 30.12 0.94 24.50
N ARG A 106 29.31 -0.05 24.89
CA ARG A 106 28.18 -0.58 24.07
C ARG A 106 26.84 -0.43 24.79
N VAL A 107 26.44 0.80 25.05
CA VAL A 107 25.10 1.06 25.59
C VAL A 107 24.11 1.19 24.44
N HIS A 108 23.35 0.13 24.20
CA HIS A 108 22.17 0.19 23.34
C HIS A 108 21.16 1.15 23.99
N LEU A 109 20.62 2.09 23.20
CA LEU A 109 19.52 2.94 23.66
C LEU A 109 18.33 2.01 23.94
N LEU A 110 18.12 1.75 25.24
CA LEU A 110 16.97 1.00 25.71
C LEU A 110 15.74 1.90 25.61
N PRO A 111 14.58 1.35 25.23
CA PRO A 111 13.36 2.15 25.15
C PRO A 111 12.97 2.52 26.58
N VAL A 112 13.04 3.80 26.92
CA VAL A 112 12.34 4.29 28.11
C VAL A 112 10.87 4.41 27.70
N GLY A 113 10.07 3.38 28.01
CA GLY A 113 8.61 3.39 27.81
C GLY A 113 8.11 3.18 26.37
N GLY A 114 8.90 2.56 25.48
CA GLY A 114 8.53 2.33 24.08
C GLY A 114 8.68 0.87 23.61
N GLU A 115 8.02 0.54 22.50
CA GLU A 115 8.03 -0.77 21.83
C GLU A 115 9.29 -0.98 20.99
N GLY A 116 10.48 -0.71 21.55
CA GLY A 116 11.76 -0.96 20.91
C GLY A 116 11.86 -0.60 19.41
N ARG A 117 12.52 -1.47 18.66
CA ARG A 117 12.75 -1.35 17.21
C ARG A 117 11.97 -2.40 16.45
N LYS A 118 10.69 -2.58 16.78
CA LYS A 118 9.89 -3.62 16.14
C LYS A 118 9.42 -3.15 14.74
N PRO A 119 9.47 -4.04 13.74
CA PRO A 119 8.84 -3.78 12.44
C PRO A 119 7.33 -3.63 12.63
N VAL A 120 6.71 -2.79 11.81
CA VAL A 120 5.25 -2.66 11.80
C VAL A 120 4.74 -2.74 10.39
N ASP A 121 4.00 -3.81 10.14
CA ASP A 121 3.29 -3.97 8.89
C ASP A 121 2.07 -3.04 8.84
N TRP A 122 2.28 -1.87 8.22
CA TRP A 122 1.24 -0.85 8.04
C TRP A 122 0.72 -0.78 6.61
N PHE A 123 1.39 -1.39 5.63
CA PHE A 123 0.99 -1.33 4.22
C PHE A 123 0.83 -2.70 3.55
N ASP A 124 1.69 -3.69 3.82
CA ASP A 124 1.60 -5.02 3.18
C ASP A 124 0.32 -5.73 3.61
N ILE A 125 -0.09 -5.56 4.87
CA ILE A 125 -1.36 -6.07 5.35
C ILE A 125 -2.56 -5.55 4.55
N GLU A 126 -2.54 -4.28 4.15
CA GLU A 126 -3.65 -3.67 3.40
C GLU A 126 -3.66 -4.12 1.94
N ILE A 127 -2.47 -4.33 1.33
CA ILE A 127 -2.34 -4.92 -0.01
C ILE A 127 -2.87 -6.35 0.01
N ARG A 128 -2.43 -7.17 0.97
CA ARG A 128 -2.83 -8.57 1.10
C ARG A 128 -4.33 -8.72 1.32
N GLN A 129 -4.93 -7.86 2.14
CA GLN A 129 -6.39 -7.87 2.35
C GLN A 129 -7.15 -7.40 1.11
N GLY A 130 -6.60 -6.43 0.37
CA GLY A 130 -7.21 -5.91 -0.85
C GLY A 130 -7.06 -6.81 -2.09
N ILE A 131 -6.14 -7.78 -2.08
CA ILE A 131 -5.77 -8.52 -3.30
C ILE A 131 -6.91 -9.35 -3.87
N ASN A 132 -7.77 -9.91 -3.01
CA ASN A 132 -8.93 -10.69 -3.44
C ASN A 132 -9.97 -9.82 -4.15
N GLN A 133 -10.18 -8.59 -3.67
CA GLN A 133 -11.08 -7.65 -4.32
C GLN A 133 -10.55 -7.27 -5.71
N LEU A 134 -9.25 -7.03 -5.83
CA LEU A 134 -8.63 -6.74 -7.12
C LEU A 134 -8.74 -7.94 -8.09
N ALA A 135 -8.55 -9.16 -7.58
CA ALA A 135 -8.70 -10.38 -8.37
C ALA A 135 -10.13 -10.54 -8.90
N ASN A 136 -11.15 -10.26 -8.08
CA ASN A 136 -12.55 -10.30 -8.50
C ASN A 136 -12.84 -9.29 -9.61
N ILE A 137 -12.36 -8.04 -9.49
CA ILE A 137 -12.52 -7.00 -10.53
C ILE A 137 -11.89 -7.47 -11.85
N ALA A 138 -10.67 -8.03 -11.79
CA ALA A 138 -9.98 -8.55 -12.96
C ALA A 138 -10.73 -9.74 -13.58
N GLN A 139 -11.24 -10.66 -12.75
CA GLN A 139 -11.98 -11.83 -13.21
C GLN A 139 -13.27 -11.45 -13.93
N GLU A 140 -14.04 -10.49 -13.41
CA GLU A 140 -15.25 -9.98 -14.08
C GLU A 140 -14.92 -9.44 -15.47
N TYR A 141 -13.92 -8.56 -15.56
CA TYR A 141 -13.54 -7.93 -16.82
C TYR A 141 -13.00 -8.92 -17.87
N TYR A 142 -12.01 -9.74 -17.50
CA TYR A 142 -11.41 -10.69 -18.44
C TYR A 142 -12.34 -11.86 -18.76
N GLY A 143 -13.22 -12.24 -17.83
CA GLY A 143 -14.28 -13.22 -18.04
C GLY A 143 -15.27 -12.75 -19.10
N ASP A 144 -15.79 -11.53 -18.97
CA ASP A 144 -16.70 -10.92 -19.94
C ASP A 144 -16.03 -10.78 -21.31
N LYS A 145 -14.78 -10.29 -21.35
CA LYS A 145 -14.00 -10.17 -22.58
C LYS A 145 -13.83 -11.51 -23.29
N ALA A 146 -13.54 -12.58 -22.55
CA ALA A 146 -13.41 -13.93 -23.11
C ALA A 146 -14.75 -14.48 -23.60
N MET A 147 -15.83 -14.30 -22.83
CA MET A 147 -17.18 -14.73 -23.22
C MET A 147 -17.66 -14.04 -24.49
N HIS A 148 -17.45 -12.73 -24.60
CA HIS A 148 -17.73 -11.98 -25.83
C HIS A 148 -16.95 -12.53 -27.03
N ALA A 149 -15.66 -12.80 -26.87
CA ALA A 149 -14.86 -13.36 -27.94
C ALA A 149 -15.34 -14.76 -28.39
N VAL A 150 -15.87 -15.57 -27.47
CA VAL A 150 -16.50 -16.87 -27.80
C VAL A 150 -17.81 -16.65 -28.54
N LEU A 151 -18.70 -15.79 -28.04
CA LEU A 151 -19.99 -15.47 -28.66
C LEU A 151 -19.84 -14.92 -30.08
N ASP A 152 -18.89 -14.02 -30.29
CA ASP A 152 -18.58 -13.47 -31.61
C ASP A 152 -18.12 -14.55 -32.58
N LYS A 153 -17.35 -15.53 -32.11
CA LYS A 153 -16.93 -16.68 -32.93
C LYS A 153 -18.11 -17.62 -33.20
N THR A 154 -18.93 -17.94 -32.20
CA THR A 154 -20.09 -18.83 -32.38
C THR A 154 -21.15 -18.22 -33.29
N ASN A 155 -21.40 -16.92 -33.20
CA ASN A 155 -22.32 -16.21 -34.10
C ASN A 155 -21.86 -16.27 -35.56
N ARG A 156 -20.54 -16.32 -35.83
CA ARG A 156 -20.03 -16.53 -37.19
C ARG A 156 -20.26 -17.94 -37.73
N PHE A 157 -20.45 -18.93 -36.87
CA PHE A 157 -20.72 -20.32 -37.28
C PHE A 157 -22.22 -20.62 -37.46
N LEU A 158 -23.09 -19.85 -36.81
CA LEU A 158 -24.54 -20.00 -36.92
C LEU A 158 -25.03 -19.23 -38.15
N ILE A 159 -25.69 -19.92 -39.08
CA ILE A 159 -26.31 -19.31 -40.26
C ILE A 159 -27.59 -18.61 -39.78
N GLU A 160 -27.67 -17.28 -39.93
CA GLU A 160 -28.93 -16.55 -39.81
C GLU A 160 -29.89 -17.08 -40.88
N ARG A 161 -31.02 -17.65 -40.45
CA ARG A 161 -32.13 -18.04 -41.32
C ARG A 161 -33.10 -16.88 -41.49
#